data_AF-A0A345UPF0-F1
#
_entry.id   AF-A0A345UPF0-F1
#
_cell.length_a   1.000
_cell.length_b   1.000
_cell.length_c   1.000
_cell.angle_alpha   90.00
_cell.angle_beta   90.00
_cell.angle_gamma   90.00
#
_symmetry.space_group_name_H-M   'P 1'
#
loop_
_entity.id
_entity.type
_entity.pdbx_description
1 polymer ?
#
loop_
_entity_poly.entity_id
_entity_poly.type
_entity_poly.pdbx_seq_one_letter_code
_entity_poly.pdbx_strand_id
1 'polypeptide(L)'
;MKFPVYLLITALLISLGSLSACDSYSPGPDTSQPVESSEDLRVPDSFDWRTQRDITFNLTGYETGLVQLVDEEGTTYHRANLIDTQEYSFRLTIPAYMKEITVRYKGHEKKLRLDQPEISHTFQP
;
A
#
# COMPACT_ATOMS: atom_id res chain seq x y z
N MET A 1 21.98 -49.45 21.61
CA MET A 1 21.93 -49.63 20.15
C MET A 1 22.49 -48.38 19.50
N LYS A 2 23.51 -48.53 18.64
CA LYS A 2 24.33 -47.46 18.05
C LYS A 2 23.60 -46.92 16.82
N PHE A 3 23.17 -45.66 16.84
CA PHE A 3 22.66 -44.98 15.65
C PHE A 3 23.82 -44.80 14.65
N PRO A 4 23.70 -45.25 13.39
CA PRO A 4 24.81 -45.16 12.45
C PRO A 4 25.03 -43.70 12.05
N VAL A 5 26.16 -43.14 12.50
CA VAL A 5 26.67 -41.79 12.18
C VAL A 5 26.68 -41.50 10.67
N TYR A 6 26.76 -42.53 9.83
CA TYR A 6 26.69 -42.43 8.38
C TYR A 6 25.38 -41.82 7.85
N LEU A 7 24.25 -41.97 8.56
CA LEU A 7 22.95 -41.47 8.10
C LEU A 7 22.81 -39.94 8.23
N LEU A 8 23.54 -39.34 9.18
CA LEU A 8 23.64 -37.89 9.36
C LEU A 8 24.60 -37.24 8.34
N ILE A 9 25.67 -37.95 7.95
CA ILE A 9 26.65 -37.45 6.97
C ILE A 9 26.07 -37.43 5.56
N THR A 10 25.24 -38.42 5.18
CA THR A 10 24.56 -38.42 3.88
C THR A 10 23.51 -37.32 3.73
N ALA A 11 22.88 -36.88 4.81
CA ALA A 11 21.89 -35.79 4.76
C ALA A 11 22.53 -34.40 4.57
N LEU A 12 23.76 -34.20 5.07
CA LEU A 12 24.48 -32.93 4.96
C LEU A 12 25.11 -32.70 3.58
N LEU A 13 25.38 -33.77 2.82
CA LEU A 13 25.96 -33.69 1.48
C LEU A 13 24.93 -33.39 0.38
N ILE A 14 23.64 -33.65 0.62
CA ILE A 14 22.56 -33.40 -0.37
C ILE A 14 22.06 -31.95 -0.32
N SER A 15 22.24 -31.25 0.80
CA SER A 15 21.79 -29.85 0.95
C SER A 15 22.75 -28.80 0.35
N LEU A 16 23.97 -29.18 -0.03
CA LEU A 16 24.97 -28.25 -0.61
C LEU A 16 24.92 -28.14 -2.15
N GLY A 17 24.04 -28.89 -2.83
CA GLY A 17 24.00 -28.96 -4.30
C GLY A 17 23.08 -27.97 -5.02
N SER A 18 22.28 -27.16 -4.31
CA SER A 18 21.13 -26.47 -4.92
C SER A 18 21.33 -24.98 -5.25
N LEU A 19 22.56 -24.44 -5.22
CA LEU A 19 22.80 -23.00 -5.43
C LEU A 19 23.32 -22.61 -6.83
N SER A 20 23.41 -23.54 -7.79
CA SER A 20 23.77 -23.23 -9.18
C SER A 20 22.55 -23.17 -10.09
N ALA A 21 21.77 -22.11 -9.96
CA ALA A 21 20.87 -21.62 -11.01
C ALA A 21 20.91 -20.08 -11.01
N CYS A 22 22.10 -19.54 -11.29
CA CYS A 22 22.22 -18.16 -11.72
C CYS A 22 22.16 -18.21 -13.26
N ASP A 23 20.95 -18.11 -13.81
CA ASP A 23 20.80 -17.83 -15.24
C ASP A 23 21.49 -16.49 -15.50
N SER A 24 22.55 -16.52 -16.31
CA SER A 24 23.19 -15.31 -16.78
C SER A 24 22.14 -14.50 -17.55
N TYR A 25 21.69 -13.41 -16.95
CA TYR A 25 20.87 -12.41 -17.61
C TYR A 25 21.53 -12.00 -18.92
N SER A 26 20.94 -12.43 -20.04
CA SER A 26 21.28 -11.92 -21.36
C SER A 26 20.36 -10.73 -21.60
N PRO A 27 20.85 -9.47 -21.51
CA PRO A 27 20.04 -8.35 -21.97
C PRO A 27 19.68 -8.63 -23.44
N GLY A 28 18.39 -8.59 -23.75
CA GLY A 28 17.94 -8.51 -25.15
C GLY A 28 18.54 -7.27 -25.80
N PRO A 29 18.51 -7.16 -27.15
CA PRO A 29 19.00 -5.97 -27.83
C PRO A 29 18.31 -4.73 -27.25
N ASP A 30 19.10 -3.92 -26.56
CA ASP A 30 18.67 -2.70 -25.91
C ASP A 30 18.33 -1.67 -26.99
N THR A 31 17.04 -1.47 -27.26
CA THR A 31 16.56 -0.38 -28.13
C THR A 31 16.38 0.94 -27.39
N SER A 32 16.85 1.06 -26.14
CA SER A 32 16.98 2.37 -25.49
C SER A 32 18.35 2.94 -25.84
N GLN A 33 18.37 3.93 -26.74
CA GLN A 33 19.55 4.75 -26.91
C GLN A 33 19.93 5.34 -25.55
N PRO A 34 21.22 5.28 -25.14
CA PRO A 34 21.67 5.94 -23.92
C PRO A 34 21.29 7.41 -23.96
N VAL A 35 20.52 7.87 -22.99
CA VAL A 35 20.25 9.30 -22.80
C VAL A 35 21.55 9.91 -22.27
N GLU A 36 22.24 10.69 -23.09
CA GLU A 36 23.60 11.16 -22.79
C GLU A 36 23.66 12.25 -21.71
N SER A 37 22.53 12.92 -21.42
CA SER A 37 22.47 13.87 -20.31
C SER A 37 21.08 14.01 -19.68
N SER A 38 21.05 14.36 -18.39
CA SER A 38 19.84 14.69 -17.64
C SER A 38 19.02 15.83 -18.26
N GLU A 39 19.65 16.67 -19.08
CA GLU A 39 19.01 17.78 -19.78
C GLU A 39 18.04 17.34 -20.89
N ASP A 40 18.12 16.08 -21.34
CA ASP A 40 17.22 15.55 -22.37
C ASP A 40 15.91 14.95 -21.81
N LEU A 41 15.77 14.90 -20.47
CA LEU A 41 14.56 14.44 -19.81
C LEU A 41 13.47 15.53 -19.85
N ARG A 42 12.58 15.44 -20.84
CA ARG A 42 11.39 16.31 -20.93
C ARG A 42 10.28 15.81 -20.01
N VAL A 43 10.09 16.48 -18.87
CA VAL A 43 8.94 16.27 -18.00
C VAL A 43 7.74 17.04 -18.55
N PRO A 44 6.55 16.44 -18.68
CA PRO A 44 5.35 17.16 -19.12
C PRO A 44 5.01 18.32 -18.17
N ASP A 45 4.53 19.44 -18.69
CA ASP A 45 4.09 20.58 -17.88
C ASP A 45 2.93 20.23 -16.91
N SER A 46 2.20 19.15 -17.20
CA SER A 46 1.13 18.61 -16.34
C SER A 46 1.63 17.69 -15.21
N PHE A 47 2.94 17.50 -15.09
CA PHE A 47 3.50 16.61 -14.07
C PHE A 47 3.42 17.27 -12.69
N ASP A 48 2.60 16.69 -11.80
CA ASP A 48 2.51 17.10 -10.42
C ASP A 48 3.63 16.46 -9.59
N TRP A 49 4.61 17.26 -9.17
CA TRP A 49 5.71 16.84 -8.32
C TRP A 49 5.28 16.51 -6.88
N ARG A 50 4.02 16.76 -6.50
CA ARG A 50 3.52 16.51 -5.15
C ARG A 50 3.37 15.01 -4.91
N THR A 51 4.15 14.49 -3.98
CA THR A 51 4.08 13.09 -3.55
C THR A 51 3.02 12.85 -2.48
N GLN A 52 2.51 13.91 -1.85
CA GLN A 52 1.50 13.87 -0.80
C GLN A 52 0.45 14.94 -1.03
N ARG A 53 -0.74 14.70 -0.48
CA ARG A 53 -1.85 15.63 -0.48
C ARG A 53 -2.65 15.51 0.81
N ASP A 54 -3.24 16.63 1.20
CA ASP A 54 -4.15 16.70 2.34
C ASP A 54 -5.58 16.48 1.85
N ILE A 55 -6.32 15.63 2.55
CA ILE A 55 -7.75 15.44 2.35
C ILE A 55 -8.47 15.67 3.66
N THR A 56 -9.54 16.47 3.63
CA THR A 56 -10.48 16.63 4.73
C THR A 56 -11.55 15.55 4.63
N PHE A 57 -11.76 14.82 5.72
CA PHE A 57 -12.83 13.83 5.83
C PHE A 57 -13.88 14.34 6.81
N ASN A 58 -15.15 14.30 6.40
CA ASN A 58 -16.30 14.57 7.25
C ASN A 58 -17.13 13.29 7.35
N LEU A 59 -17.06 12.62 8.50
CA LEU A 59 -17.70 11.32 8.71
C LEU A 59 -18.81 11.44 9.75
N THR A 60 -19.96 10.87 9.44
CA THR A 60 -21.10 10.82 10.38
C THR A 60 -21.54 9.38 10.56
N GLY A 61 -21.51 8.90 11.81
CA GLY A 61 -22.01 7.58 12.18
C GLY A 61 -23.51 7.62 12.50
N TYR A 62 -24.21 6.52 12.24
CA TYR A 62 -25.61 6.33 12.67
C TYR A 62 -25.73 5.88 14.14
N GLU A 63 -24.60 5.62 14.80
CA GLU A 63 -24.48 5.19 16.20
C GLU A 63 -23.10 5.65 16.72
N THR A 64 -22.82 5.44 18.01
CA THR A 64 -21.45 5.58 18.52
C THR A 64 -20.63 4.34 18.21
N GLY A 65 -19.42 4.52 17.67
CA GLY A 65 -18.56 3.38 17.32
C GLY A 65 -17.20 3.75 16.73
N LEU A 66 -16.33 2.75 16.66
CA LEU A 66 -14.99 2.90 16.09
C LEU A 66 -15.07 2.97 14.56
N VAL A 67 -14.48 4.02 13.99
CA VAL A 67 -14.19 4.12 12.56
C VAL A 67 -12.70 3.91 12.31
N GLN A 68 -12.37 3.25 11.21
CA GLN A 68 -10.99 3.08 10.73
C GLN A 68 -10.91 3.41 9.25
N LEU A 69 -9.85 4.12 8.87
CA LEU A 69 -9.49 4.36 7.48
C LEU A 69 -8.27 3.50 7.16
N VAL A 70 -8.41 2.64 6.17
CA VAL A 70 -7.45 1.58 5.84
C VAL A 70 -7.18 1.58 4.34
N ASP A 71 -5.93 1.45 3.92
CA ASP A 71 -5.60 1.28 2.51
C ASP A 71 -5.85 -0.15 2.01
N GLU A 72 -5.46 -0.42 0.76
CA GLU A 72 -5.58 -1.73 0.14
C GLU A 72 -4.65 -2.79 0.74
N GLU A 73 -3.54 -2.38 1.35
CA GLU A 73 -2.56 -3.27 2.00
C GLU A 73 -2.95 -3.58 3.46
N GLY A 74 -3.97 -2.90 3.99
CA GLY A 74 -4.42 -3.06 5.37
C GLY A 74 -3.79 -2.08 6.36
N THR A 75 -3.00 -1.12 5.87
CA THR A 75 -2.39 -0.07 6.69
C THR A 75 -3.47 0.89 7.19
N THR A 76 -3.56 1.06 8.51
CA THR A 76 -4.51 2.01 9.12
C THR A 76 -3.91 3.41 9.14
N TYR A 77 -4.55 4.34 8.45
CA TYR A 77 -4.16 5.75 8.41
C TYR A 77 -4.80 6.58 9.51
N HIS A 78 -6.04 6.24 9.88
CA HIS A 78 -6.78 6.95 10.91
C HIS A 78 -7.69 6.00 11.68
N ARG A 79 -7.89 6.32 12.96
CA ARG A 79 -8.82 5.62 13.84
C ARG A 79 -9.42 6.62 14.84
N ALA A 80 -10.74 6.64 14.93
CA ALA A 80 -11.45 7.51 15.85
C ALA A 80 -12.77 6.88 16.29
N ASN A 81 -13.35 7.35 17.39
CA ASN A 81 -14.72 7.03 17.74
C ASN A 81 -15.63 8.10 17.13
N LEU A 82 -16.56 7.69 16.29
CA LEU A 82 -17.68 8.53 15.88
C LEU A 82 -18.71 8.55 17.01
N ILE A 83 -19.26 9.73 17.26
CA ILE A 83 -20.37 9.95 18.20
C ILE A 83 -21.66 9.96 17.36
N ASP A 84 -22.72 9.35 17.89
CA ASP A 84 -23.99 9.19 17.19
C ASP A 84 -24.51 10.51 16.61
N THR A 85 -24.84 10.52 15.31
CA THR A 85 -25.32 11.66 14.52
C THR A 85 -24.43 12.90 14.51
N GLN A 86 -23.25 12.85 15.13
CA GLN A 86 -22.30 13.95 15.15
C GLN A 86 -21.32 13.82 14.00
N GLU A 87 -21.18 14.89 13.23
CA GLU A 87 -20.14 14.99 12.22
C GLU A 87 -18.77 15.06 12.89
N TYR A 88 -17.87 14.19 12.44
CA TYR A 88 -16.48 14.18 12.82
C TYR A 88 -15.62 14.59 11.62
N SER A 89 -15.01 15.77 11.73
CA SER A 89 -14.14 16.33 10.69
C SER A 89 -12.67 16.23 11.07
N PHE A 90 -11.83 15.77 10.15
CA PHE A 90 -10.38 15.71 10.34
C PHE A 90 -9.64 15.82 9.00
N ARG A 91 -8.37 16.22 9.05
CA ARG A 91 -7.47 16.26 7.89
C ARG A 91 -6.48 15.11 7.95
N LEU A 92 -6.28 14.45 6.81
CA LEU A 92 -5.32 13.37 6.66
C LEU A 92 -4.39 13.66 5.48
N THR A 93 -3.08 13.60 5.74
CA THR A 93 -2.06 13.66 4.68
C THR A 93 -1.80 12.25 4.15
N ILE A 94 -2.01 12.05 2.85
CA ILE A 94 -1.88 10.74 2.20
C ILE A 94 -0.99 10.82 0.96
N PRO A 95 -0.42 9.69 0.51
CA PRO A 95 0.29 9.65 -0.76
C PRO A 95 -0.60 10.08 -1.94
N ALA A 96 -0.06 10.89 -2.84
CA ALA A 96 -0.80 11.43 -3.98
C ALA A 96 -1.25 10.35 -4.99
N TYR A 97 -0.53 9.22 -5.05
CA TYR A 97 -0.89 8.10 -5.91
C TYR A 97 -2.13 7.33 -5.43
N MET A 98 -2.44 7.37 -4.13
CA MET A 98 -3.54 6.61 -3.54
C MET A 98 -4.87 7.12 -4.08
N LYS A 99 -5.67 6.22 -4.69
CA LYS A 99 -6.93 6.57 -5.34
C LYS A 99 -8.15 6.29 -4.49
N GLU A 100 -8.07 5.33 -3.58
CA GLU A 100 -9.17 4.90 -2.74
C GLU A 100 -8.68 4.63 -1.32
N ILE A 101 -9.59 4.78 -0.36
CA ILE A 101 -9.40 4.33 1.02
C ILE A 101 -10.64 3.56 1.47
N THR A 102 -10.43 2.50 2.25
CA THR A 102 -11.52 1.72 2.84
C THR A 102 -11.84 2.30 4.22
N VAL A 103 -13.08 2.74 4.41
CA VAL A 103 -13.59 3.16 5.70
C VAL A 103 -14.38 2.03 6.32
N ARG A 104 -13.96 1.58 7.50
CA ARG A 104 -14.60 0.51 8.28
C ARG A 104 -15.31 1.11 9.47
N TYR A 105 -16.57 0.78 9.65
CA TYR A 105 -17.39 1.25 10.76
C TYR A 105 -18.42 0.19 11.13
N LYS A 106 -18.39 -0.29 12.39
CA LYS A 106 -19.36 -1.25 12.94
C LYS A 106 -19.56 -2.52 12.07
N GLY A 107 -18.49 -3.01 11.45
CA GLY A 107 -18.51 -4.20 10.59
C GLY A 107 -18.91 -3.92 9.14
N HIS A 108 -19.32 -2.70 8.81
CA HIS A 108 -19.50 -2.26 7.43
C HIS A 108 -18.20 -1.71 6.88
N GLU A 109 -17.96 -1.95 5.59
CA GLU A 109 -16.83 -1.40 4.86
C GLU A 109 -17.33 -0.62 3.65
N LYS A 110 -16.75 0.56 3.42
CA LYS A 110 -17.03 1.40 2.25
C LYS A 110 -15.72 1.91 1.65
N LYS A 111 -15.53 1.67 0.36
CA LYS A 111 -14.45 2.32 -0.40
C LYS A 111 -14.87 3.74 -0.79
N LEU A 112 -14.03 4.71 -0.44
CA LEU A 112 -14.18 6.11 -0.82
C LEU A 112 -13.09 6.49 -1.81
N ARG A 113 -13.48 7.18 -2.90
CA ARG A 113 -12.54 7.73 -3.87
C ARG A 113 -11.88 8.98 -3.31
N LEU A 114 -10.58 9.11 -3.53
CA LEU A 114 -9.75 10.20 -3.03
C LEU A 114 -9.49 11.25 -4.11
N ASP A 115 -10.40 11.46 -5.04
CA ASP A 115 -10.22 12.43 -6.13
C ASP A 115 -10.56 13.87 -5.74
N GLN A 116 -11.11 14.07 -4.53
CA GLN A 116 -11.51 15.37 -4.01
C GLN A 116 -10.69 15.73 -2.76
N PRO A 117 -10.41 17.03 -2.53
CA PRO A 117 -9.72 17.49 -1.33
C PRO A 117 -10.60 17.41 -0.07
N GLU A 118 -11.90 17.22 -0.25
CA GLU A 118 -12.87 17.07 0.83
C GLU A 118 -13.82 15.90 0.50
N ILE A 119 -14.03 15.03 1.48
CA ILE A 119 -14.83 13.82 1.33
C ILE A 119 -15.79 13.73 2.50
N SER A 120 -17.09 13.75 2.19
CA SER A 120 -18.14 13.57 3.19
C SER A 120 -18.80 12.20 3.03
N HIS A 121 -18.97 11.48 4.14
CA HIS A 121 -19.66 10.19 4.15
C HIS A 121 -20.48 10.00 5.43
N THR A 122 -21.76 9.69 5.25
CA THR A 122 -22.68 9.32 6.32
C THR A 122 -22.97 7.83 6.24
N PHE A 123 -22.70 7.12 7.34
CA PHE A 123 -23.03 5.70 7.47
C PHE A 123 -24.54 5.53 7.68
N GLN A 124 -25.09 4.46 7.11
CA GLN A 124 -26.49 4.07 7.31
C GLN A 124 -26.53 2.69 8.01
N PRO A 125 -27.57 2.42 8.82
CA PRO A 125 -27.79 1.12 9.44
C PRO A 125 -27.90 -0.03 8.44
#